data_AF-A0A5C1AAH6-F1
#
_entry.id   AF-A0A5C1AAH6-F1
#
_cell.length_a   1.000
_cell.length_b   1.000
_cell.length_c   1.000
_cell.angle_alpha   90.00
_cell.angle_beta   90.00
_cell.angle_gamma   90.00
#
_symmetry.space_group_name_H-M   'P 1'
#
loop_
_entity.id
_entity.type
_entity.pdbx_description
1 polymer ?
#
loop_
_entity_poly.entity_id
_entity_poly.type
_entity_poly.pdbx_seq_one_letter_code
_entity_poly.pdbx_strand_id
1 'polypeptide(L)'
;MPRATVLVIVDRPGEWEVAEGWVERWRDRMAVCPEEPGGCLCCVAWWDVDAPQEALNELPTSLLSRSEWVINGSKSASLPNGHLQNREHFR
;
A
#
# COMPACT_ATOMS: atom_id res chain seq x y z
N MET A 1 11.16 13.33 -6.82
CA MET A 1 10.79 12.11 -7.56
C MET A 1 9.42 11.67 -7.05
N PRO A 2 8.57 11.02 -7.87
CA PRO A 2 7.23 10.62 -7.42
C PRO A 2 7.31 9.43 -6.45
N ARG A 3 6.46 9.49 -5.42
CA ARG A 3 6.28 8.41 -4.45
C ARG A 3 5.21 7.45 -4.92
N ALA A 4 5.43 6.17 -4.71
CA ALA A 4 4.46 5.12 -4.99
C ALA A 4 4.60 3.99 -3.97
N THR A 5 3.50 3.24 -3.80
CA THR A 5 3.51 2.00 -3.03
C THR A 5 3.33 0.84 -4.00
N VAL A 6 4.34 -0.03 -4.08
CA VAL A 6 4.25 -1.30 -4.81
C VAL A 6 3.60 -2.30 -3.87
N LEU A 7 2.43 -2.82 -4.23
CA LEU A 7 1.67 -3.79 -3.44
C LEU A 7 1.65 -5.13 -4.18
N VAL A 8 2.02 -6.19 -3.49
CA VAL A 8 2.00 -7.56 -3.99
C VAL A 8 1.02 -8.38 -3.17
N ILE A 9 0.13 -9.08 -3.85
CA ILE A 9 -0.69 -10.11 -3.23
C ILE A 9 0.02 -11.44 -3.42
N VAL A 10 0.57 -12.00 -2.34
CA VAL A 10 1.46 -13.19 -2.39
C VAL A 10 0.73 -14.42 -2.95
N ASP A 11 -0.59 -14.48 -2.76
CA ASP A 11 -1.44 -15.56 -3.30
C ASP A 11 -1.60 -15.50 -4.83
N ARG A 12 -1.23 -14.39 -5.47
CA ARG A 12 -1.27 -14.26 -6.93
C ARG A 12 0.06 -14.72 -7.54
N PRO A 13 0.04 -15.76 -8.39
CA PRO A 13 1.26 -16.31 -8.96
C PRO A 13 1.96 -15.30 -9.85
N GLY A 14 3.28 -15.15 -9.70
CA GLY A 14 4.12 -14.28 -10.53
C GLY A 14 4.15 -12.81 -10.12
N GLU A 15 3.26 -12.36 -9.21
CA GLU A 15 3.27 -10.95 -8.76
C GLU A 15 4.51 -10.63 -7.92
N TRP A 16 4.98 -11.59 -7.11
CA TRP A 16 6.20 -11.44 -6.30
C TRP A 16 7.43 -11.29 -7.18
N GLU A 17 7.63 -12.20 -8.13
CA GLU A 17 8.80 -12.23 -9.00
C GLU A 17 8.87 -11.00 -9.91
N VAL A 18 7.71 -10.51 -10.36
CA VAL A 18 7.63 -9.26 -11.14
C VAL A 18 8.01 -8.06 -10.28
N ALA A 19 7.49 -7.97 -9.04
CA ALA A 19 7.83 -6.86 -8.15
C ALA A 19 9.29 -6.88 -7.73
N GLU A 20 9.83 -8.05 -7.38
CA GLU A 20 11.23 -8.24 -6.99
C GLU A 20 12.18 -7.87 -8.14
N GLY A 21 11.92 -8.39 -9.34
CA GLY A 21 12.71 -8.04 -10.53
C GLY A 21 12.61 -6.57 -10.94
N TRP A 22 11.48 -5.92 -10.66
CA TRP A 22 11.33 -4.48 -10.83
C TRP A 22 12.15 -3.69 -9.80
N VAL A 23 12.06 -4.06 -8.52
CA VAL A 23 12.82 -3.42 -7.43
C VAL A 23 14.31 -3.54 -7.70
N GLU A 24 14.81 -4.72 -8.03
CA GLU A 24 16.23 -4.96 -8.29
C GLU A 24 16.75 -4.11 -9.47
N ARG A 25 15.99 -4.06 -10.57
CA ARG A 25 16.36 -3.27 -11.76
C ARG A 25 16.47 -1.78 -11.47
N TRP A 26 15.58 -1.25 -10.64
CA TRP A 26 15.46 0.19 -10.42
C TRP A 26 16.12 0.66 -9.13
N ARG A 27 16.60 -0.25 -8.27
CA ARG A 27 17.14 0.02 -6.93
C ARG A 27 18.16 1.16 -6.92
N ASP A 28 19.14 1.12 -7.82
CA ASP A 28 20.20 2.14 -7.93
C ASP A 28 19.70 3.52 -8.40
N ARG A 29 18.50 3.57 -8.99
CA ARG A 29 17.87 4.79 -9.52
C ARG A 29 16.74 5.30 -8.64
N MET A 30 16.35 4.57 -7.60
CA MET A 30 15.36 5.02 -6.61
C MET A 30 16.04 5.92 -5.58
N ALA A 31 15.37 7.00 -5.20
CA ALA A 31 15.81 7.86 -4.11
C ALA A 31 15.52 7.23 -2.75
N VAL A 32 14.44 6.45 -2.66
CA VAL A 32 14.05 5.70 -1.46
C VAL A 32 13.56 4.33 -1.90
N CYS A 33 14.17 3.28 -1.37
CA CYS A 33 13.70 1.90 -1.47
C CYS A 33 14.07 1.16 -0.17
N PRO A 34 13.09 0.69 0.61
CA PRO A 34 13.37 -0.13 1.78
C PRO A 34 14.01 -1.45 1.36
N GLU A 35 14.92 -1.97 2.19
CA GLU A 35 15.63 -3.24 1.91
C GLU A 35 14.70 -4.45 2.00
N GLU A 36 13.72 -4.37 2.89
CA GLU A 36 12.74 -5.43 3.14
C GLU A 36 11.32 -4.91 2.85
N PRO A 37 10.44 -5.75 2.25
CA PRO A 37 9.03 -5.41 2.13
C PRO A 37 8.37 -5.28 3.50
N GLY A 38 7.43 -4.34 3.60
CA GLY A 38 6.45 -4.35 4.67
C GLY A 38 5.37 -5.40 4.43
N GLY A 39 4.70 -5.85 5.49
CA GLY A 39 3.55 -6.72 5.42
C GLY A 39 3.69 -8.03 6.18
N CYS A 40 2.66 -8.87 6.08
CA CYS A 40 2.68 -10.18 6.69
C CYS A 40 3.50 -11.18 5.87
N LEU A 41 3.81 -10.85 4.61
CA LEU A 41 4.61 -11.64 3.65
C LEU A 41 4.02 -13.02 3.29
N CYS A 42 2.95 -13.44 3.95
CA CYS A 42 2.19 -14.64 3.62
C CYS A 42 0.94 -14.33 2.77
N CYS A 43 0.39 -13.11 2.87
CA CYS A 43 -0.79 -12.71 2.12
C CYS A 43 -0.54 -11.44 1.30
N VAL A 44 0.19 -10.49 1.88
CA VAL A 44 0.46 -9.19 1.28
C VAL A 44 1.87 -8.74 1.63
N ALA A 45 2.52 -8.13 0.65
CA ALA A 45 3.79 -7.46 0.79
C ALA A 45 3.73 -6.10 0.10
N TRP A 46 4.48 -5.11 0.59
CA TRP A 46 4.56 -3.81 -0.05
C TRP A 46 5.92 -3.14 0.11
N TRP A 47 6.23 -2.27 -0.85
CA TRP A 47 7.39 -1.37 -0.81
C TRP A 47 6.93 0.05 -1.04
N ASP A 48 7.27 0.94 -0.12
CA ASP A 48 7.12 2.38 -0.31
C ASP A 48 8.38 2.93 -0.96
N VAL A 49 8.27 3.35 -2.20
CA VAL A 49 9.40 3.73 -3.05
C VAL A 49 9.27 5.15 -3.57
N ASP A 50 10.41 5.82 -3.71
CA ASP A 50 10.53 7.11 -4.39
C ASP A 50 11.35 6.87 -5.66
N ALA A 51 10.65 6.66 -6.78
CA ALA A 51 11.20 6.15 -8.03
C ALA A 51 10.93 7.14 -9.18
N PRO A 52 11.74 7.16 -10.24
CA PRO A 52 11.47 8.03 -11.38
C PRO A 52 10.18 7.59 -12.11
N GLN A 53 9.50 8.54 -12.75
CA GLN A 53 8.18 8.29 -13.35
C GLN A 53 8.21 7.19 -14.44
N GLU A 54 9.33 7.05 -15.15
CA GLU A 54 9.59 5.95 -16.08
C GLU A 54 9.52 4.56 -15.41
N ALA A 55 10.08 4.41 -14.21
CA ALA A 55 10.02 3.17 -13.45
C ALA A 55 8.57 2.83 -13.05
N LEU A 56 7.82 3.85 -12.62
CA LEU A 56 6.41 3.69 -12.23
C LEU A 56 5.49 3.38 -13.43
N ASN A 57 5.88 3.76 -14.65
CA ASN A 57 5.15 3.42 -15.86
C ASN A 57 5.45 2.00 -16.35
N GLU A 58 6.57 1.39 -15.93
CA GLU A 58 6.93 0.00 -16.25
C GLU A 58 6.21 -1.00 -15.33
N LEU A 59 5.84 -0.57 -14.11
CA LEU A 59 5.08 -1.41 -13.18
C LEU A 59 3.66 -1.69 -13.73
N PRO A 60 3.20 -2.96 -13.65
CA PRO A 60 1.81 -3.30 -13.90
C PRO A 60 0.89 -2.51 -12.98
N THR A 61 -0.23 -2.02 -13.51
CA THR A 61 -1.21 -1.26 -12.72
C THR A 61 -1.81 -2.09 -11.58
N SER A 62 -1.77 -3.41 -11.67
CA SER A 62 -2.18 -4.32 -10.59
C SER A 62 -1.27 -4.29 -9.37
N LEU A 63 0.01 -3.96 -9.56
CA LEU A 63 1.03 -3.87 -8.50
C LEU A 63 1.25 -2.44 -8.02
N LEU A 64 0.83 -1.46 -8.82
CA LEU A 64 1.05 -0.05 -8.53
C LEU A 64 -0.15 0.54 -7.80
N SER A 65 -0.05 0.70 -6.49
CA SER A 65 -0.96 1.58 -5.75
C SER A 65 -0.37 2.99 -5.72
N ARG A 66 -0.91 3.88 -6.55
CA ARG A 66 -0.62 5.32 -6.46
C ARG A 66 -1.43 5.92 -5.32
N SER A 67 -1.05 5.60 -4.09
CA SER A 67 -1.61 6.25 -2.91
C SER A 67 -0.93 7.59 -2.73
N GLU A 68 -1.68 8.70 -2.82
CA GLU A 68 -1.28 9.91 -2.10
C GLU A 68 -1.15 9.50 -0.63
N TRP A 69 0.06 9.61 -0.07
CA TRP A 69 0.26 9.37 1.35
C TRP A 69 -0.68 10.29 2.12
N VAL A 70 -1.68 9.73 2.80
CA VAL A 70 -2.43 10.48 3.80
C VAL A 70 -1.46 10.70 4.95
N ILE A 71 -0.81 11.87 4.98
CA ILE A 71 -0.16 12.38 6.19
C ILE A 71 -1.28 12.64 7.19
N ASN A 72 -1.72 11.60 7.90
CA ASN A 72 -2.73 11.74 8.94
C ASN A 72 -2.09 12.30 10.21
N GLY A 73 -1.52 13.50 10.09
CA GLY A 73 -1.15 14.33 11.21
C GLY A 73 -2.35 15.14 11.66
N SER A 74 -3.36 14.51 12.29
CA SER A 74 -4.15 15.17 13.34
C SER A 74 -5.22 14.24 13.96
N LYS A 75 -4.96 13.93 15.24
CA LYS A 75 -5.90 13.70 16.34
C LYS A 75 -6.91 12.54 16.22
N SER A 76 -6.65 11.53 17.05
CA SER A 76 -7.68 10.81 17.81
C SER A 76 -8.73 11.80 18.32
N ALA A 77 -9.90 11.83 17.70
CA ALA A 77 -11.04 12.61 18.17
C ALA A 77 -12.29 11.71 18.12
N SER A 78 -12.55 11.12 19.28
CA SER A 78 -13.86 10.88 19.87
C SER A 78 -14.89 10.12 19.03
N LEU A 79 -15.10 8.86 19.41
CA LEU A 79 -16.42 8.22 19.31
C LEU A 79 -17.46 9.15 19.97
N PRO A 80 -18.54 9.56 19.28
CA PRO A 80 -19.67 10.14 19.98
C PRO A 80 -20.37 9.03 20.76
N ASN A 81 -20.25 9.11 22.08
CA ASN A 81 -21.06 8.37 23.03
C ASN A 81 -22.56 8.54 22.71
N GLY A 82 -23.25 7.40 22.61
CA GLY A 82 -24.60 7.19 23.16
C GLY A 82 -25.79 7.92 22.53
N HIS A 83 -26.65 7.16 21.85
CA HIS A 83 -28.09 7.32 22.07
C HIS A 83 -28.80 5.95 22.07
N LEU A 84 -29.19 5.52 23.27
CA LEU A 84 -30.20 4.49 23.50
C LEU A 84 -31.57 5.09 23.16
N GLN A 85 -32.39 4.42 22.35
CA GLN A 85 -33.79 4.09 22.69
C GLN A 85 -34.51 3.27 21.59
N ASN A 86 -34.86 2.05 21.97
CA ASN A 86 -35.97 1.19 21.56
C ASN A 86 -36.96 1.72 20.52
N ARG A 87 -37.26 0.88 19.51
CA ARG A 87 -38.65 0.59 19.08
C ARG A 87 -38.70 -0.56 18.07
N GLU A 88 -38.91 -1.78 18.56
CA GLU A 88 -39.47 -2.87 17.76
C GLU A 88 -40.61 -3.50 18.57
N HIS A 89 -41.84 -3.17 18.17
CA HIS A 89 -43.05 -3.92 18.51
C HIS A 89 -42.98 -5.28 17.82
N PHE A 90 -43.18 -6.40 18.51
CA PHE A 90 -43.91 -7.55 17.93
C PHE A 90 -44.40 -8.52 19.02
N ARG A 91 -45.73 -8.57 19.12
CA ARG A 91 -46.66 -9.55 19.72
C ARG A 91 -46.51 -10.02 21.17
#